data_AF-B0JTD9-F1
#
_entry.id   AF-B0JTD9-F1
#
_cell.length_a   1.000
_cell.length_b   1.000
_cell.length_c   1.000
_cell.angle_alpha   90.00
_cell.angle_beta   90.00
_cell.angle_gamma   90.00
#
_symmetry.space_group_name_H-M   'P 1'
#
loop_
_entity.id
_entity.type
_entity.pdbx_description
1 polymer ?
#
loop_
_entity_poly.entity_id
_entity_poly.type
_entity_poly.pdbx_seq_one_letter_code
_entity_poly.pdbx_strand_id
1 'polypeptide(L)' 'MLQLYTSNYDPDYPLVCFDETSKQLISEINSPIAAEPGKSERFDYEYQREGVSVLRFVLCNGREL' A
#
# COMPACT_ATOMS: atom_id res chain seq x y z
N MET A 1 -26.60 4.32 -8.52
CA MET A 1 -25.42 4.48 -7.64
C MET A 1 -24.12 4.60 -8.43
N LEU A 2 -23.85 3.77 -9.46
CA LEU A 2 -22.63 3.87 -10.28
C LEU A 2 -22.50 5.19 -11.07
N GLN A 3 -23.64 5.80 -11.46
CA GLN A 3 -23.68 7.04 -12.24
C GLN A 3 -22.95 8.22 -11.59
N LEU A 4 -22.80 8.22 -10.25
CA LEU A 4 -22.07 9.26 -9.51
C LEU A 4 -20.58 9.28 -9.83
N TYR A 5 -19.97 8.12 -10.08
CA TYR A 5 -18.56 8.01 -10.47
C TYR A 5 -18.28 8.54 -11.88
N THR A 6 -19.32 8.64 -12.71
CA THR A 6 -19.24 9.15 -14.09
C THR A 6 -19.73 10.59 -14.22
N SER A 7 -20.21 11.20 -13.14
CA SER A 7 -20.68 12.58 -13.14
C SER A 7 -19.53 13.58 -13.28
N ASN A 8 -19.83 14.76 -13.83
CA ASN A 8 -18.88 15.86 -13.86
C ASN A 8 -18.56 16.32 -12.43
N TYR A 9 -17.33 16.81 -12.23
CA TYR A 9 -16.88 17.32 -10.93
C TYR A 9 -17.67 18.58 -10.56
N ASP A 10 -18.16 18.63 -9.33
CA ASP A 10 -18.84 19.78 -8.73
C ASP A 10 -18.07 20.21 -7.46
N PRO A 11 -17.52 21.43 -7.41
CA PRO A 11 -16.73 21.91 -6.28
C PRO A 11 -17.55 22.07 -4.98
N ASP A 12 -18.86 22.29 -5.06
CA ASP A 12 -19.74 22.35 -3.89
C ASP A 12 -20.06 20.93 -3.35
N TYR A 13 -19.84 19.90 -4.16
CA TYR A 13 -20.12 18.49 -3.85
C TYR A 13 -18.95 17.58 -4.23
N PRO A 14 -17.81 17.64 -3.51
CA PRO A 14 -16.65 16.83 -3.82
C PRO A 14 -16.92 15.34 -3.62
N LEU A 15 -16.52 14.53 -4.61
CA LEU A 15 -16.61 13.08 -4.51
C LEU A 15 -15.48 12.55 -3.63
N VAL A 16 -15.86 12.03 -2.46
CA VAL A 16 -14.97 11.35 -1.51
C VAL A 16 -15.20 9.85 -1.58
N CYS A 17 -14.14 9.10 -1.86
CA CYS A 17 -14.17 7.64 -1.88
C CYS A 17 -13.39 7.09 -0.69
N PHE A 18 -13.94 6.05 -0.07
CA PHE A 18 -13.26 5.26 0.95
C PHE A 18 -12.86 3.93 0.33
N ASP A 19 -11.59 3.58 0.46
CA ASP A 19 -11.06 2.28 0.05
C ASP A 19 -10.32 1.64 1.22
N GLU A 20 -10.26 0.31 1.24
CA GLU A 20 -9.49 -0.42 2.23
C GLU A 20 -8.56 -1.43 1.57
N THR A 21 -7.36 -1.55 2.13
CA THR A 21 -6.39 -2.56 1.71
C THR A 21 -5.79 -3.26 2.91
N SER A 22 -5.64 -4.58 2.81
CA SER A 22 -4.95 -5.36 3.84
C SER A 22 -3.45 -5.32 3.60
N LYS A 23 -2.68 -4.99 4.64
CA LYS A 23 -1.22 -5.05 4.65
C LYS A 23 -0.78 -6.11 5.64
N GLN A 24 -0.06 -7.11 5.16
CA GLN A 24 0.63 -8.05 6.02
C GLN A 24 1.78 -7.34 6.72
N LEU A 25 1.86 -7.51 8.03
CA LEU A 25 2.97 -7.02 8.83
C LEU A 25 3.98 -8.16 8.93
N ILE A 26 5.16 -7.95 8.35
CA ILE A 26 6.25 -8.92 8.35
C ILE A 26 7.53 -8.24 8.84
N SER A 27 8.33 -8.96 9.60
CA SER A 27 9.68 -8.55 10.01
C SER A 27 10.71 -9.53 9.49
N GLU A 28 11.88 -9.01 9.10
CA GLU A 28 13.03 -9.84 8.75
C GLU A 28 13.61 -10.43 10.04
N ILE A 29 13.81 -11.75 10.05
CA ILE A 29 14.33 -12.47 11.23
C ILE A 29 15.86 -12.40 11.27
N ASN A 30 16.51 -12.36 10.11
CA ASN A 30 17.95 -12.48 10.00
C ASN A 30 18.59 -11.23 9.39
N SER A 31 19.73 -10.81 9.95
CA SER A 31 20.55 -9.77 9.34
C SER A 31 21.17 -10.31 8.05
N PRO A 32 21.20 -9.52 6.95
CA PRO A 32 21.77 -9.98 5.69
C PRO A 32 23.22 -10.43 5.90
N ILE A 33 23.54 -11.64 5.46
CA ILE A 33 24.88 -12.20 5.55
C ILE A 33 25.74 -11.46 4.52
N ALA A 34 26.85 -10.86 4.97
CA ALA A 34 27.78 -10.18 4.08
C ALA A 34 28.30 -11.14 3.01
N ALA A 35 28.15 -10.76 1.73
CA ALA A 35 28.66 -11.55 0.63
C ALA A 35 30.20 -11.59 0.67
N GLU A 36 30.77 -12.79 0.57
CA GLU A 36 32.22 -12.94 0.42
C GLU A 36 32.67 -12.44 -0.97
N PRO A 37 33.89 -11.88 -1.11
CA PRO A 37 34.40 -11.43 -2.41
C PRO A 37 34.37 -12.55 -3.44
N GLY A 38 33.67 -12.33 -4.56
CA GLY A 38 33.52 -13.31 -5.64
C GLY A 38 32.28 -14.22 -5.54
N LYS A 39 31.44 -14.06 -4.51
CA LYS A 39 30.12 -14.72 -4.43
C LYS A 39 29.01 -13.70 -4.64
N SER A 40 27.97 -14.08 -5.37
CA SER A 40 26.76 -13.28 -5.50
C SER A 40 26.09 -13.11 -4.15
N GLU A 41 25.59 -11.91 -3.89
CA GLU A 41 24.79 -11.61 -2.70
C GLU A 41 23.56 -12.52 -2.63
N ARG A 42 23.29 -13.07 -1.44
CA ARG A 42 22.14 -13.94 -1.19
C ARG A 42 21.40 -13.41 0.02
N PHE A 43 20.09 -13.27 -0.14
CA PHE A 43 19.18 -12.90 0.93
C PHE A 43 18.41 -14.15 1.36
N ASP A 44 18.36 -14.41 2.66
CA ASP A 44 17.48 -15.44 3.21
C ASP A 44 16.03 -14.96 3.19
N TYR A 45 15.11 -15.82 2.75
CA TYR A 45 13.69 -15.49 2.58
C TYR A 45 12.85 -15.68 3.86
N GLU A 46 13.51 -15.89 5.00
CA GLU A 46 12.83 -16.17 6.26
C GLU A 46 12.31 -14.88 6.90
N TYR A 47 11.01 -14.84 7.20
CA TYR A 47 10.34 -13.70 7.81
C TYR A 47 9.37 -14.14 8.89
N GLN A 48 9.14 -13.27 9.87
CA GLN A 48 8.15 -13.48 10.92
C GLN A 48 6.83 -12.81 10.52
N ARG A 49 5.70 -13.51 10.73
CA ARG A 49 4.37 -12.92 10.55
C ARG A 49 3.92 -12.25 11.84
N GLU A 50 3.84 -10.93 11.80
CA GLU A 50 3.40 -10.09 12.93
C GLU A 50 1.91 -9.76 12.88
N GLY A 51 1.20 -10.21 11.84
CA GLY A 51 -0.25 -10.08 11.70
C GLY A 51 -0.66 -9.38 10.41
N VAL A 52 -1.90 -8.87 10.40
CA VAL A 52 -2.49 -8.15 9.25
C VAL A 52 -3.16 -6.88 9.76
N SER A 53 -2.86 -5.76 9.12
CA SER A 53 -3.51 -4.47 9.36
C SER A 53 -4.40 -4.08 8.19
N VAL A 54 -5.53 -3.44 8.47
CA VAL A 54 -6.40 -2.84 7.46
C VAL A 54 -6.05 -1.35 7.35
N LEU A 55 -5.58 -0.94 6.18
CA LEU A 55 -5.34 0.46 5.85
C LEU A 55 -6.61 1.02 5.22
N ARG A 56 -7.04 2.20 5.68
CA ARG A 56 -8.18 2.93 5.11
C ARG A 56 -7.68 4.15 4.36
N PHE A 57 -8.00 4.22 3.08
CA PHE A 57 -7.66 5.32 2.20
C PHE A 57 -8.88 6.20 1.99
N VAL A 58 -8.65 7.51 2.05
CA VAL A 58 -9.65 8.51 1.68
C VAL A 58 -9.13 9.21 0.43
N LEU A 59 -9.83 9.02 -0.68
CA LEU A 59 -9.51 9.64 -1.95
C LEU A 59 -10.50 10.78 -2.18
N CYS A 60 -10.00 12.01 -2.18
CA CYS A 60 -10.77 13.17 -2.58
C CYS A 60 -10.40 13.50 -4.04
N ASN A 61 -11.38 13.48 -4.93
CA ASN A 61 -11.16 13.93 -6.30
C ASN A 61 -11.07 15.47 -6.32
N GLY A 62 -9.86 16.02 -6.26
CA GLY A 62 -9.60 17.44 -6.53
C GLY A 62 -9.14 17.60 -7.97
N ARG A 63 -10.02 18.08 -8.87
CA ARG A 63 -9.58 18.54 -10.19
C ARG A 63 -9.24 20.01 -10.08
N GLU A 64 -7.95 20.32 -9.96
CA GLU A 64 -7.43 21.64 -10.32
C GLU A 64 -7.45 21.74 -11.86
N LEU A 65 -8.24 22.68 -12.38
CA LEU A 65 -8.10 23.23 -13.74
C LEU A 65 -7.77 24.71 -13.62
#